data_AF-A0A396I923-F1
#
_entry.id   AF-A0A396I923-F1
#
_cell.length_a   1.000
_cell.length_b   1.000
_cell.length_c   1.000
_cell.angle_alpha   90.00
_cell.angle_beta   90.00
_cell.angle_gamma   90.00
#
_symmetry.space_group_name_H-M   'P 1'
#
loop_
_entity.id
_entity.type
_entity.pdbx_description
1 polymer ?
#
loop_
_entity_poly.entity_id
_entity_poly.type
_entity_poly.pdbx_seq_one_letter_code
_entity_poly.pdbx_strand_id
1 'polypeptide(L)'
;MCDGNYEDDLHVLFDCQRARSVWRDSHLSNDIYVAMQTNNTSADIVFALLQNLPHTKIQLFVTLVWSLWKSWNIQVWQNMSESSQSIVERAHQLLHGWTTANRCRNRFDRSVIGAETNTVNTISGSSCTQVQHD
;
A
#
# COMPACT_ATOMS: atom_id res chain seq x y z
N MET A 1 3.57 -13.82 -13.89
CA MET A 1 2.43 -13.54 -12.98
C MET A 1 1.14 -14.04 -13.58
N CYS A 2 1.00 -13.82 -14.87
CA CYS A 2 0.36 -14.72 -15.81
C CYS A 2 1.47 -15.37 -16.65
N ASP A 3 1.32 -16.61 -17.09
CA ASP A 3 2.35 -17.31 -17.88
C ASP A 3 2.36 -16.81 -19.35
N GLY A 4 2.22 -15.49 -19.53
CA GLY A 4 2.13 -14.80 -20.81
C GLY A 4 3.52 -14.43 -21.34
N ASN A 5 3.70 -14.55 -22.65
CA ASN A 5 4.98 -14.35 -23.33
C ASN A 5 5.52 -12.90 -23.27
N TYR A 6 4.71 -11.92 -22.85
CA TYR A 6 5.11 -10.52 -22.64
C TYR A 6 4.34 -9.95 -21.45
N GLU A 7 5.05 -9.69 -20.35
CA GLU A 7 4.54 -8.99 -19.17
C GLU A 7 5.15 -7.59 -19.18
N ASP A 8 4.38 -6.58 -19.60
CA ASP A 8 4.73 -5.18 -19.39
C ASP A 8 4.14 -4.68 -18.07
N ASP A 9 4.54 -3.47 -17.67
CA ASP A 9 4.09 -2.86 -16.43
C ASP A 9 2.58 -2.60 -16.40
N LEU A 10 1.97 -2.25 -17.54
CA LEU A 10 0.52 -2.14 -17.68
C LEU A 10 -0.18 -3.47 -17.38
N HIS A 11 0.31 -4.57 -17.97
CA HIS A 11 -0.27 -5.89 -17.78
C HIS A 11 -0.09 -6.39 -16.35
N VAL A 12 1.13 -6.31 -15.80
CA VAL A 12 1.44 -6.74 -14.43
C VAL A 12 0.62 -6.00 -13.39
N LEU A 13 0.45 -4.68 -13.56
CA LEU A 13 -0.21 -3.84 -12.57
C LEU A 13 -1.73 -3.82 -12.70
N PHE A 14 -2.29 -3.94 -13.91
CA PHE A 14 -3.71 -3.65 -14.13
C PHE A 14 -4.49 -4.76 -14.83
N ASP A 15 -3.91 -5.40 -15.83
CA ASP A 15 -4.68 -6.23 -16.76
C ASP A 15 -4.62 -7.73 -16.48
N CYS A 16 -3.55 -8.21 -15.86
CA CYS A 16 -3.36 -9.64 -15.61
C CYS A 16 -4.45 -10.18 -14.64
N GLN A 17 -4.76 -11.47 -14.73
CA GLN A 17 -5.84 -12.09 -13.94
C GLN A 17 -5.63 -11.90 -12.42
N ARG A 18 -4.38 -11.91 -11.99
CA ARG A 18 -4.01 -11.68 -10.58
C ARG A 18 -4.26 -10.23 -10.17
N ALA A 19 -3.80 -9.26 -10.96
CA ALA A 19 -4.04 -7.85 -10.73
C ALA A 19 -5.55 -7.55 -10.64
N ARG A 20 -6.35 -8.03 -11.60
CA ARG A 20 -7.81 -7.88 -11.57
C ARG A 20 -8.45 -8.45 -10.30
N SER A 21 -7.95 -9.59 -9.81
CA SER A 21 -8.44 -10.18 -8.56
C SER A 21 -8.08 -9.30 -7.36
N VAL A 22 -6.85 -8.78 -7.30
CA VAL A 22 -6.40 -7.84 -6.26
C VAL A 22 -7.28 -6.58 -6.24
N TRP A 23 -7.55 -5.98 -7.41
CA TRP A 23 -8.40 -4.79 -7.51
C TRP A 23 -9.87 -5.04 -7.14
N ARG A 24 -10.36 -6.25 -7.37
CA ARG A 24 -11.71 -6.67 -6.95
C ARG A 24 -11.79 -6.84 -5.46
N ASP A 25 -10.84 -7.58 -4.91
CA ASP A 25 -10.82 -7.93 -3.49
C ASP A 25 -10.50 -6.70 -2.61
N SER A 26 -9.91 -5.64 -3.19
CA SER A 26 -9.66 -4.35 -2.54
C SER A 26 -10.75 -3.28 -2.73
N HIS A 27 -11.85 -3.60 -3.42
CA HIS A 27 -12.93 -2.66 -3.76
C HIS A 27 -12.49 -1.41 -4.56
N LEU A 28 -11.42 -1.51 -5.36
CA LEU A 28 -10.95 -0.43 -6.25
C LEU A 28 -11.23 -0.70 -7.73
N SER A 29 -11.84 -1.84 -8.08
CA SER A 29 -12.06 -2.26 -9.47
C SER A 29 -12.72 -1.21 -10.36
N ASN A 30 -13.76 -0.53 -9.86
CA ASN A 30 -14.47 0.47 -10.66
C ASN A 30 -13.57 1.68 -10.96
N ASP A 31 -12.84 2.16 -9.96
CA ASP A 31 -11.93 3.29 -10.12
C ASP A 31 -10.81 2.95 -11.12
N ILE A 32 -10.22 1.74 -10.98
CA ILE A 32 -9.19 1.21 -11.88
C ILE A 32 -9.71 1.08 -13.31
N TYR A 33 -10.89 0.48 -13.49
CA TYR A 33 -11.50 0.28 -14.80
C TYR A 33 -11.73 1.61 -15.52
N VAL A 34 -12.28 2.62 -14.83
CA VAL A 34 -12.50 3.96 -15.42
C VAL A 34 -11.17 4.60 -15.83
N ALA A 35 -10.13 4.48 -15.01
CA ALA A 35 -8.81 5.01 -15.34
C ALA A 35 -8.19 4.28 -16.55
N MET A 36 -8.32 2.96 -16.65
CA MET A 36 -7.83 2.17 -17.79
C MET A 36 -8.56 2.49 -19.10
N GLN A 37 -9.85 2.85 -19.07
CA GLN A 37 -10.61 3.20 -20.28
C GLN A 37 -10.22 4.57 -20.86
N THR A 38 -9.62 5.43 -20.04
CA THR A 38 -9.33 6.83 -20.39
C THR A 38 -7.85 7.11 -20.59
N ASN A 39 -6.98 6.14 -20.31
CA ASN A 39 -5.52 6.29 -20.33
C ASN A 39 -4.86 5.06 -20.96
N ASN A 40 -3.74 5.26 -21.67
CA ASN A 40 -3.09 4.21 -22.44
C ASN A 40 -1.79 3.68 -21.81
N THR A 41 -1.20 4.41 -20.86
CA THR A 41 0.05 4.01 -20.21
C THR A 41 -0.19 3.74 -18.73
N SER A 42 0.63 2.85 -18.16
CA SER A 42 0.67 2.59 -16.72
C SER A 42 0.85 3.88 -15.90
N ALA A 43 1.74 4.77 -16.35
CA ALA A 43 2.01 6.05 -15.70
C ALA A 43 0.78 6.96 -15.71
N ASP A 44 0.12 7.13 -16.86
CA ASP A 44 -1.08 7.96 -16.98
C ASP A 44 -2.21 7.45 -16.08
N ILE A 45 -2.41 6.12 -16.03
CA ILE A 45 -3.40 5.48 -15.14
C ILE A 45 -3.06 5.77 -13.68
N VAL A 46 -1.80 5.60 -13.26
CA VAL A 46 -1.36 5.88 -11.89
C VAL A 46 -1.61 7.35 -11.54
N PHE A 47 -1.20 8.29 -12.39
CA PHE A 47 -1.40 9.71 -12.13
C PHE A 47 -2.88 10.10 -12.10
N ALA A 48 -3.70 9.56 -13.00
CA ALA A 48 -5.14 9.80 -13.00
C ALA A 48 -5.80 9.32 -11.69
N LEU A 49 -5.42 8.15 -11.18
CA LEU A 49 -5.94 7.62 -9.92
C LEU A 49 -5.47 8.46 -8.72
N LEU A 50 -4.20 8.87 -8.69
CA LEU A 50 -3.67 9.72 -7.63
C LEU A 50 -4.34 11.10 -7.58
N GLN A 51 -4.82 11.62 -8.71
CA GLN A 51 -5.50 12.91 -8.79
C GLN A 51 -6.98 12.84 -8.42
N ASN A 52 -7.66 11.72 -8.72
CA ASN A 52 -9.12 11.62 -8.63
C ASN A 52 -9.62 10.79 -7.44
N LEU A 53 -8.77 9.94 -6.83
CA LEU A 53 -9.16 9.16 -5.67
C LEU A 53 -9.18 10.00 -4.38
N PRO A 54 -10.08 9.71 -3.43
CA PRO A 54 -9.98 10.27 -2.09
C PRO A 54 -8.70 9.77 -1.40
N HIS A 55 -8.14 10.58 -0.50
CA HIS A 55 -6.87 10.30 0.17
C HIS A 55 -6.79 8.91 0.83
N THR A 56 -7.87 8.44 1.45
CA THR A 56 -7.93 7.11 2.06
C THR A 56 -7.77 5.98 1.04
N LYS A 57 -8.37 6.13 -0.15
CA LYS A 57 -8.20 5.19 -1.27
C LYS A 57 -6.84 5.32 -1.92
N ILE A 58 -6.27 6.52 -2.03
CA ILE A 58 -4.91 6.74 -2.55
C ILE A 58 -3.89 5.93 -1.74
N GLN A 59 -3.98 5.97 -0.42
CA GLN A 59 -3.06 5.23 0.44
C GLN A 59 -3.11 3.72 0.19
N LEU A 60 -4.32 3.16 0.11
CA LEU A 60 -4.52 1.74 -0.20
C LEU A 60 -4.08 1.40 -1.63
N PHE A 61 -4.39 2.26 -2.60
CA PHE A 61 -3.98 2.09 -3.99
C PHE A 61 -2.45 2.00 -4.11
N VAL A 62 -1.71 2.93 -3.49
CA VAL A 62 -0.24 2.94 -3.53
C VAL A 62 0.34 1.68 -2.88
N THR A 63 -0.19 1.22 -1.75
CA THR A 63 0.32 0.00 -1.12
C THR A 63 0.00 -1.26 -1.92
N LEU A 64 -1.11 -1.29 -2.66
CA LEU A 64 -1.45 -2.38 -3.58
C LEU A 64 -0.56 -2.41 -4.81
N VAL A 65 -0.31 -1.26 -5.45
CA VAL A 65 0.63 -1.15 -6.59
C VAL A 65 2.01 -1.67 -6.18
N TRP A 66 2.51 -1.24 -5.02
CA TRP A 66 3.78 -1.73 -4.50
C TRP A 66 3.75 -3.24 -4.22
N SER A 67 2.65 -3.76 -3.66
CA SER A 67 2.52 -5.18 -3.34
C SER A 67 2.43 -6.06 -4.59
N LEU A 68 1.77 -5.60 -5.65
CA LEU A 68 1.77 -6.25 -6.97
C LEU A 68 3.18 -6.29 -7.56
N TRP A 69 3.87 -5.14 -7.60
CA TRP A 69 5.26 -5.07 -8.06
C TRP A 69 6.18 -5.99 -7.23
N LYS A 70 6.01 -6.02 -5.91
CA LYS A 70 6.78 -6.90 -5.01
C LYS A 70 6.54 -8.38 -5.32
N SER A 71 5.28 -8.77 -5.54
CA SER A 71 4.93 -10.14 -5.88
C SER A 71 5.51 -10.56 -7.23
N TRP A 72 5.54 -9.65 -8.21
CA TRP A 72 6.18 -9.91 -9.49
C TRP A 72 7.68 -10.15 -9.33
N ASN A 73 8.35 -9.32 -8.53
CA ASN A 73 9.77 -9.52 -8.20
C ASN A 73 10.02 -10.86 -7.47
N ILE A 74 9.17 -11.25 -6.52
CA ILE A 74 9.29 -12.55 -5.85
C ILE A 74 9.19 -13.69 -6.88
N GLN A 75 8.27 -13.60 -7.83
CA GLN A 75 8.17 -14.60 -8.89
C GLN A 75 9.43 -14.64 -9.77
N VAL A 76 9.92 -13.49 -10.22
CA VAL A 76 11.09 -13.40 -11.11
C VAL A 76 12.36 -13.90 -10.42
N TRP A 77 12.59 -13.48 -9.17
CA TRP A 77 13.85 -13.71 -8.47
C TRP A 77 13.87 -14.99 -7.62
N GLN A 78 12.71 -15.45 -7.16
CA GLN A 78 12.60 -16.58 -6.22
C GLN A 78 11.79 -17.74 -6.82
N ASN A 79 11.24 -17.59 -8.03
CA ASN A 79 10.37 -18.58 -8.68
C ASN A 79 9.17 -18.99 -7.80
N MET A 80 8.67 -18.05 -6.98
CA MET A 80 7.54 -18.26 -6.08
C MET A 80 6.34 -17.44 -6.54
N SER A 81 5.16 -18.07 -6.56
CA SER A 81 3.91 -17.38 -6.90
C SER A 81 3.12 -17.08 -5.63
N GLU A 82 2.75 -15.81 -5.44
CA GLU A 82 1.84 -15.42 -4.36
C GLU A 82 0.38 -15.42 -4.82
N SER A 83 -0.52 -15.65 -3.88
CA SER A 83 -1.96 -15.53 -4.10
C SER A 83 -2.40 -14.05 -4.09
N SER A 84 -3.49 -13.73 -4.77
CA SER A 84 -4.09 -12.38 -4.72
C SER A 84 -4.44 -11.96 -3.29
N GLN A 85 -4.91 -12.91 -2.46
CA GLN A 85 -5.21 -12.66 -1.05
C GLN A 85 -3.96 -12.27 -0.25
N SER A 86 -2.83 -12.95 -0.47
CA SER A 86 -1.56 -12.62 0.18
C SER A 86 -1.07 -11.22 -0.21
N ILE A 87 -1.28 -10.81 -1.45
CA ILE A 87 -0.93 -9.48 -1.95
C ILE A 87 -1.80 -8.40 -1.29
N VAL A 88 -3.12 -8.61 -1.21
CA VAL A 88 -4.06 -7.70 -0.54
C VAL A 88 -3.73 -7.59 0.95
N GLU A 89 -3.51 -8.72 1.63
CA GLU A 89 -3.14 -8.75 3.05
C GLU A 89 -1.85 -7.96 3.31
N ARG A 90 -0.82 -8.17 2.49
CA ARG A 90 0.44 -7.39 2.55
C ARG A 90 0.19 -5.89 2.45
N ALA A 91 -0.64 -5.45 1.50
CA ALA A 91 -0.96 -4.04 1.31
C ALA A 91 -1.68 -3.43 2.53
N HIS A 92 -2.62 -4.16 3.13
CA HIS A 92 -3.30 -3.74 4.35
C HIS A 92 -2.36 -3.67 5.55
N GLN A 93 -1.51 -4.67 5.75
CA GLN A 93 -0.54 -4.69 6.84
C GLN A 93 0.46 -3.53 6.75
N LEU A 94 0.96 -3.24 5.55
CA LEU A 94 1.84 -2.08 5.31
C LEU A 94 1.16 -0.76 5.66
N LEU A 95 -0.07 -0.56 5.17
CA LEU A 95 -0.83 0.65 5.44
C LEU A 95 -1.15 0.80 6.93
N HIS A 96 -1.54 -0.29 7.59
CA HIS A 96 -1.81 -0.32 9.03
C HIS A 96 -0.56 -0.01 9.85
N GLY A 97 0.57 -0.64 9.53
CA GLY A 97 1.85 -0.40 10.20
C GLY A 97 2.31 1.04 10.07
N TRP A 98 2.28 1.60 8.85
CA TRP A 98 2.62 2.99 8.59
C TRP A 98 1.71 3.97 9.35
N THR A 99 0.39 3.72 9.33
CA THR A 99 -0.58 4.57 10.02
C THR A 99 -0.37 4.55 11.53
N THR A 100 -0.09 3.37 12.10
CA THR A 100 0.18 3.20 13.53
C THR A 100 1.47 3.91 13.94
N ALA A 101 2.56 3.71 13.20
CA ALA A 101 3.84 4.35 13.45
C ALA A 101 3.75 5.89 13.40
N ASN A 102 3.03 6.43 12.40
CA ASN A 102 2.86 7.89 12.29
C ASN A 102 1.95 8.48 13.36
N ARG A 103 0.96 7.72 13.84
CA ARG A 103 0.17 8.13 15.00
C ARG A 103 1.02 8.15 16.27
N CYS A 104 1.90 7.16 16.48
CA CYS A 104 2.87 7.18 17.59
C CYS A 104 3.77 8.43 17.47
N ARG A 105 4.38 8.65 16.30
CA ARG A 105 5.28 9.81 16.07
C ARG A 105 4.61 11.15 16.38
N ASN A 106 3.39 11.36 15.86
CA ASN A 106 2.66 12.61 16.09
C ASN A 106 2.28 12.81 17.57
N ARG A 107 2.10 11.72 18.34
CA ARG A 107 1.89 11.80 19.79
C ARG A 107 3.17 12.15 20.54
N PHE A 108 4.30 11.55 20.17
CA PHE A 108 5.60 11.88 20.75
C PHE A 108 5.95 13.36 20.53
N ASP A 109 5.79 13.85 19.29
CA ASP A 109 6.08 15.25 18.95
C ASP A 109 5.22 16.25 19.76
N ARG A 110 3.91 15.95 19.92
CA ARG A 110 3.03 16.75 20.81
C ARG A 110 3.41 16.67 22.28
N SER A 111 3.87 15.51 22.76
CA SER A 111 4.27 15.37 24.16
C SER A 111 5.57 16.09 24.48
N VAL A 112 6.51 16.18 23.53
CA VAL A 112 7.77 16.93 23.68
C VAL A 112 7.49 18.43 23.75
N ILE A 113 6.63 18.96 22.87
CA ILE A 113 6.20 20.37 22.91
C ILE A 113 5.39 20.67 24.19
N GLY A 114 4.61 19.72 24.69
CA GLY A 114 3.86 19.85 25.94
C GLY A 114 4.72 19.77 27.21
N ALA A 115 5.82 19.01 27.18
CA ALA A 115 6.71 18.80 28.34
C ALA A 115 7.59 20.02 28.67
N GLU A 116 7.80 20.94 27.73
CA GLU A 116 8.49 22.21 28.02
C GLU A 116 7.66 23.19 28.86
N THR A 117 6.38 22.89 29.14
CA THR A 117 5.50 23.81 29.88
C THR A 117 5.01 23.34 31.25
N ASN A 118 5.19 22.09 31.66
CA ASN A 118 4.77 21.66 33.00
C ASN A 118 5.62 20.51 33.55
N THR A 119 6.43 20.81 34.57
CA THR A 119 6.86 19.83 35.57
C THR A 119 5.64 19.41 36.38
N VAL A 120 5.21 18.15 36.28
CA VAL A 120 4.75 17.25 37.37
C VAL A 120 4.24 15.93 36.75
N ASN A 121 4.75 14.83 37.30
CA ASN A 121 4.47 13.41 37.07
C ASN A 121 3.12 13.05 36.43
N THR A 122 3.15 12.15 35.44
CA THR A 122 2.27 10.95 35.40
C THR A 122 2.91 9.85 34.55
N ILE A 123 3.11 8.68 35.16
CA ILE A 123 3.47 7.43 34.50
C ILE A 123 2.23 6.94 33.76
N SER A 124 2.28 6.86 32.43
CA SER A 124 1.35 6.03 31.67
C SER A 124 2.11 5.35 30.54
N GLY A 125 2.39 4.06 30.75
CA GLY A 125 3.01 3.20 29.76
C GLY A 125 2.12 3.08 28.52
N SER A 126 2.65 3.48 27.38
CA SER A 126 2.07 3.18 26.06
C SER A 126 3.16 2.53 25.24
N SER A 127 3.13 1.20 25.16
CA SER A 127 4.10 0.42 24.40
C SER A 127 3.84 0.58 22.90
N CYS A 128 4.50 1.55 22.26
CA CYS A 128 4.79 1.46 20.83
C CYS A 128 6.04 0.57 20.73
N THR A 129 5.87 -0.73 20.52
CA THR A 129 6.99 -1.66 20.33
C THR A 129 7.75 -1.24 19.08
N GLN A 130 9.02 -0.84 19.24
CA GLN A 130 9.92 -0.71 18.11
C GLN A 130 10.18 -2.10 17.55
N VAL A 131 9.83 -2.31 16.28
CA VAL A 131 10.27 -3.48 15.54
C VAL A 131 11.75 -3.24 15.21
N GLN A 132 12.64 -3.89 15.96
CA GLN A 132 14.03 -4.02 15.57
C GLN A 132 14.09 -4.87 14.29
N HIS A 133 14.69 -4.31 13.24
CA HIS A 133 15.11 -5.04 12.07
C HIS A 133 16.45 -5.71 12.38
N ASP A 134 16.49 -7.04 12.31
CA ASP A 134 17.72 -7.82 12.12
C ASP A 134 18.11 -7.85 10.63
#